data_AF-B2BE60-F1
#
_entry.id   AF-B2BE60-F1
#
_cell.length_a   1.000
_cell.length_b   1.000
_cell.length_c   1.000
_cell.angle_alpha   90.00
_cell.angle_beta   90.00
_cell.angle_gamma   90.00
#
_symmetry.space_group_name_H-M   'P 1'
#
loop_
_entity.id
_entity.type
_entity.pdbx_description
1 polymer ?
#
loop_
_entity_poly.entity_id
_entity_poly.type
_entity_poly.pdbx_seq_one_letter_code
_entity_poly.pdbx_strand_id
1 'polypeptide(L)' 'LFTIWEAMSKKRIIINMFFLNSSLEWLNKFPPFNHSFSEIPSI' A
#
# COMPACT_ATOMS: atom_id res chain seq x y z
N LEU A 1 5.92 -13.65 15.67
CA LEU A 1 5.86 -12.36 16.38
C LEU A 1 7.05 -11.46 16.04
N PHE A 2 8.28 -11.96 16.10
CA PHE A 2 9.50 -11.19 15.82
C PHE A 2 9.57 -10.61 14.39
N THR A 3 9.21 -11.40 13.38
CA THR A 3 9.31 -11.00 11.96
C THR A 3 8.47 -9.78 11.61
N ILE A 4 7.27 -9.65 12.18
CA ILE A 4 6.36 -8.53 11.92
C ILE A 4 6.90 -7.25 12.57
N TRP A 5 7.31 -7.33 13.84
CA TRP A 5 7.85 -6.19 14.57
C TRP A 5 9.18 -5.68 13.97
N GLU A 6 10.06 -6.60 13.58
CA GLU A 6 11.32 -6.26 12.90
C GLU A 6 11.04 -5.58 11.55
N ALA A 7 10.09 -6.10 10.77
CA ALA A 7 9.72 -5.52 9.47
C ALA A 7 9.18 -4.08 9.61
N MET A 8 8.34 -3.83 10.61
CA MET A 8 7.82 -2.49 10.91
C MET A 8 8.93 -1.55 11.40
N SER A 9 9.83 -2.02 12.28
CA SER A 9 10.93 -1.22 12.82
C SER A 9 11.96 -0.83 11.76
N LYS A 10 12.21 -1.70 10.80
CA LYS A 10 13.15 -1.47 9.69
C LYS A 10 12.52 -0.79 8.47
N LYS A 11 11.20 -0.48 8.49
CA LYS A 11 10.45 0.12 7.37
C LYS A 11 10.71 -0.58 6.03
N ARG A 12 10.60 -1.92 6.02
CA ARG A 12 10.86 -2.71 4.81
C ARG A 12 9.93 -2.29 3.66
N ILE A 13 10.49 -2.12 2.47
CA ILE A 13 9.77 -1.74 1.26
C ILE A 13 8.91 -2.93 0.78
N ILE A 14 7.72 -2.64 0.27
CA ILE A 14 6.83 -3.63 -0.34
C ILE A 14 7.39 -4.02 -1.70
N ILE A 15 7.73 -5.30 -1.88
CA ILE A 15 8.39 -5.82 -3.10
C ILE A 15 7.36 -6.35 -4.12
N ASN A 16 6.11 -6.62 -3.69
CA ASN A 16 5.12 -7.32 -4.51
C ASN A 16 4.32 -6.44 -5.47
N MET A 17 4.96 -5.49 -6.17
CA MET A 17 4.25 -4.57 -7.08
C MET A 17 3.80 -5.25 -8.39
N PHE A 18 4.46 -6.34 -8.80
CA PHE A 18 4.26 -6.97 -10.11
C PHE A 18 3.08 -7.95 -10.17
N PHE A 19 2.54 -8.39 -9.03
CA PHE A 19 1.44 -9.38 -8.96
C PHE A 19 0.22 -8.82 -8.23
N LEU A 20 -0.03 -7.53 -8.36
CA LEU A 20 -1.17 -6.85 -7.74
C LEU A 20 -2.46 -7.10 -8.55
N ASN A 21 -3.59 -7.18 -7.85
CA ASN A 21 -4.90 -7.24 -8.51
C ASN A 21 -5.19 -5.90 -9.20
N SER A 22 -6.10 -5.89 -10.18
CA SER A 22 -6.52 -4.69 -10.93
C SER A 22 -7.33 -3.68 -10.10
N SER A 23 -7.50 -3.89 -8.79
CA SER A 23 -8.24 -2.97 -7.92
C SER A 23 -7.45 -1.69 -7.67
N LEU A 24 -8.14 -0.55 -7.75
CA LEU A 24 -7.60 0.80 -7.50
C LEU A 24 -6.88 0.95 -6.15
N GLU A 25 -7.23 0.15 -5.14
CA GLU A 25 -6.59 0.19 -3.82
C GLU A 25 -5.07 -0.03 -3.88
N TRP A 26 -4.61 -0.89 -4.79
CA TRP A 26 -3.18 -1.22 -4.94
C TRP A 26 -2.36 -0.12 -5.62
N LEU A 27 -3.02 0.87 -6.22
CA LEU A 27 -2.37 2.05 -6.81
C LEU A 27 -2.15 3.16 -5.78
N ASN A 28 -2.77 3.08 -4.60
CA ASN A 28 -2.61 4.07 -3.55
C ASN A 28 -1.21 3.99 -2.92
N LYS A 29 -0.71 5.15 -2.46
CA LYS A 29 0.53 5.22 -1.70
C LYS A 29 0.34 4.50 -0.35
N PHE A 30 1.42 3.90 0.13
CA PHE A 30 1.48 3.34 1.48
C PHE A 30 2.39 4.22 2.36
N PRO A 31 1.91 4.71 3.52
CA PRO A 31 0.56 4.58 4.05
C PRO A 31 -0.47 5.41 3.25
N PRO A 32 -1.75 5.00 3.22
CA PRO A 32 -2.79 5.78 2.57
C PRO A 32 -2.98 7.12 3.28
N PHE A 33 -3.35 8.14 2.51
CA PHE A 33 -3.77 9.40 3.09
C PHE A 33 -5.15 9.26 3.74
N ASN A 34 -5.48 10.15 4.67
CA ASN A 34 -6.80 10.18 5.31
C ASN A 34 -7.93 10.37 4.28
N HIS A 35 -7.62 11.05 3.17
CA HIS A 35 -8.46 11.14 1.99
C HIS A 35 -7.70 10.55 0.80
N SER A 36 -7.99 9.30 0.45
CA SER A 36 -7.21 8.52 -0.53
C SER A 36 -7.36 8.99 -1.97
N PHE A 37 -8.46 9.66 -2.33
CA PHE A 37 -8.74 10.10 -3.69
C PHE A 37 -9.06 11.58 -3.69
N SER A 38 -8.45 12.37 -4.56
CA SER A 38 -8.78 13.80 -4.73
C SER A 38 -10.09 14.03 -5.46
N GLU A 39 -10.44 13.09 -6.33
CA GLU A 39 -11.63 13.11 -7.18
C GLU A 39 -12.20 11.69 -7.24
N ILE A 40 -13.48 11.56 -7.58
CA ILE A 40 -14.10 10.23 -7.73
C ILE A 40 -13.44 9.56 -8.93
N PRO A 41 -12.81 8.38 -8.77
CA PRO A 41 -12.22 7.69 -9.90
C PRO A 41 -13.33 7.33 -10.88
N SER A 42 -13.25 7.86 -12.10
CA SER A 42 -14.06 7.39 -13.21
C SER A 42 -13.51 6.04 -13.64
N ILE A 43 -14.26 4.97 -13.38
CA ILE A 43 -14.01 3.63 -13.92
C ILE A 43 -14.30 3.60 -15.42
#